data_AF-A0A922MCE4-F1
#
_entry.id   AF-A0A922MCE4-F1
#
_cell.length_a   1.000
_cell.length_b   1.000
_cell.length_c   1.000
_cell.angle_alpha   90.00
_cell.angle_beta   90.00
_cell.angle_gamma   90.00
#
_symmetry.space_group_name_H-M   'P 1'
#
loop_
_entity.id
_entity.type
_entity.pdbx_description
1 polymer ?
#
loop_
_entity_poly.entity_id
_entity_poly.type
_entity_poly.pdbx_seq_one_letter_code
_entity_poly.pdbx_strand_id
1 'polypeptide(L)'
;MEGSQRDIKSDAAEDPVEDKQKRVELDTILIKEIGQFGKYQLRTFLLSSVLVLFIAWSSVEYIFTTARITTRCLITECEEESTEFSPYWLLNAVPPGTSEGSFDNCRRYGNLTALPRLIESDTCPSSLFNRNIRIPCNDFVYQNTHSVVYDFGLACDEWRRTLIGTMRTLGTLTALPIAGFISDRWGRRVALTITAFNTAWLGVTRYWANTYIGFILSQFFESTFGSGGFSCVYILMMELVGPKYRVAVGAAMNTCFAIGQVLLGFIAWGVPNWRKLTLTLYIPQLITIFYYWIISESVRWYMSKGRFDESEALLRKVAKVNGKQISEKTLEALRHTAAEKLRISAEEAAKQSGGTWLVVQVFRHKRILLRVLISPIWWITTTFIYYGLSLNAVNMSGNRYLNFVAVSAVEIPGFWISYFLMDRIGRKPVLTGAFWLCAACQIAYIFIPRDLYAASLTVYLIAKCSIAIVATSVYVYTAELYPTKHRHSLFAFSSMMGRIGSIVAPLTPAFGAEWFEELPFVLFASFALVSGILIFLTPETLGTTLPDTLEQAEDIGRQEIRK
;
A
#
# COMPACT_ATOMS: atom_id res chain seq x y z
N MET A 1 0.70 56.74 71.43
CA MET A 1 1.50 55.55 71.76
C MET A 1 0.57 54.36 71.65
N GLU A 2 0.54 53.79 70.47
CA GLU A 2 -0.25 52.61 70.10
C GLU A 2 0.37 51.37 70.74
N GLY A 3 -0.48 50.52 71.32
CA GLY A 3 -0.06 49.30 71.97
C GLY A 3 -1.11 48.21 71.81
N SER A 4 -0.64 47.10 71.21
CA SER A 4 -1.07 45.73 71.43
C SER A 4 -2.40 45.26 70.82
N GLN A 5 -2.29 44.48 69.74
CA GLN A 5 -2.78 43.09 69.71
C GLN A 5 -2.35 42.43 68.39
N ARG A 6 -1.51 41.40 68.47
CA ARG A 6 -1.57 40.30 67.51
C ARG A 6 -0.93 39.03 68.07
N ASP A 7 -1.75 38.00 68.07
CA ASP A 7 -1.56 36.69 68.67
C ASP A 7 -0.45 35.87 68.04
N ILE A 8 0.19 35.09 68.91
CA ILE A 8 1.08 33.98 68.62
C ILE A 8 0.23 32.77 68.22
N LYS A 9 0.50 32.14 67.08
CA LYS A 9 0.18 30.72 66.84
C LYS A 9 1.17 30.07 65.89
N SER A 10 2.14 29.41 66.52
CA SER A 10 2.78 28.12 66.19
C SER A 10 3.06 27.79 64.72
N ASP A 11 4.34 27.85 64.37
CA ASP A 11 4.98 27.09 63.30
C ASP A 11 4.84 25.58 63.55
N ALA A 12 4.11 24.90 62.67
CA ALA A 12 4.28 23.49 62.39
C ALA A 12 4.30 23.34 60.86
N ALA A 13 5.51 23.48 60.30
CA ALA A 13 5.78 23.14 58.91
C ALA A 13 5.77 21.61 58.78
N GLU A 14 4.62 21.05 58.41
CA GLU A 14 4.58 19.76 57.73
C GLU A 14 4.99 19.99 56.28
N ASP A 15 6.23 19.66 55.94
CA ASP A 15 6.66 19.47 54.56
C ASP A 15 6.01 18.18 54.03
N PRO A 16 5.12 18.22 53.01
CA PRO A 16 4.85 17.04 52.23
C PRO A 16 6.01 16.90 51.24
N VAL A 17 6.99 16.05 51.58
CA VAL A 17 7.92 15.48 50.60
C VAL A 17 7.10 14.53 49.72
N GLU A 18 6.34 15.09 48.76
CA GLU A 18 5.96 14.36 47.56
C GLU A 18 7.25 14.13 46.79
N ASP A 19 7.81 12.92 46.94
CA ASP A 19 8.78 12.39 45.99
C ASP A 19 8.13 12.40 44.61
N LYS A 20 8.34 13.49 43.85
CA LYS A 20 8.00 13.60 42.44
C LYS A 20 8.87 12.60 41.69
N GLN A 21 8.51 11.33 41.79
CA GLN A 21 9.11 10.23 41.07
C GLN A 21 9.10 10.62 39.59
N LYS A 22 10.28 10.88 39.03
CA LYS A 22 10.46 11.36 37.66
C LYS A 22 9.67 10.44 36.73
N ARG A 23 8.73 11.00 35.96
CA ARG A 23 8.01 10.25 34.92
C ARG A 23 9.04 9.66 33.96
N VAL A 24 9.10 8.33 33.90
CA VAL A 24 9.99 7.60 32.99
C VAL A 24 9.14 7.08 31.84
N GLU A 25 9.50 7.45 30.62
CA GLU A 25 8.89 6.90 29.43
C GLU A 25 9.71 5.72 28.89
N LEU A 26 9.04 4.79 28.21
CA LEU A 26 9.71 3.64 27.59
C LEU A 26 10.87 4.06 26.67
N ASP A 27 10.68 5.15 25.93
CA ASP A 27 11.70 5.69 25.03
C ASP A 27 12.96 6.10 25.81
N THR A 28 12.84 6.53 27.08
CA THR A 28 13.98 6.85 27.95
C THR A 28 14.78 5.59 28.30
N ILE A 29 14.11 4.48 28.56
CA ILE A 29 14.76 3.18 28.86
C ILE A 29 15.45 2.62 27.61
N LEU A 30 14.81 2.71 26.45
CA LEU A 30 15.41 2.33 25.17
C LEU A 30 16.67 3.16 24.86
N ILE A 31 16.67 4.46 25.20
CA ILE A 31 17.81 5.35 24.98
C ILE A 31 18.94 5.09 25.97
N LYS A 32 18.63 5.00 27.27
CA LYS A 32 19.64 5.06 28.34
C LYS A 32 20.12 3.70 28.82
N GLU A 33 19.29 2.65 28.77
CA GLU A 33 19.61 1.37 29.41
C GLU A 33 19.74 0.23 28.40
N ILE A 34 18.74 0.03 27.53
CA ILE A 34 18.65 -1.17 26.67
C ILE A 34 19.41 -1.02 25.34
N GLY A 35 19.61 0.23 24.90
CA GLY A 35 20.17 0.57 23.59
C GLY A 35 19.08 0.71 22.52
N GLN A 36 19.21 1.75 21.69
CA GLN A 36 18.19 2.14 20.73
C GLN A 36 18.04 1.17 19.53
N PHE A 37 19.09 0.40 19.22
CA PHE A 37 19.10 -0.65 18.21
C PHE A 37 20.22 -1.67 18.51
N GLY A 38 19.87 -2.78 19.18
CA GLY A 38 20.81 -3.85 19.56
C GLY A 38 20.58 -5.17 18.82
N LYS A 39 21.27 -6.23 19.27
CA LYS A 39 21.20 -7.57 18.66
C LYS A 39 19.79 -8.14 18.66
N TYR A 40 19.01 -7.89 19.71
CA TYR A 40 17.63 -8.34 19.80
C TYR A 40 16.74 -7.68 18.73
N GLN A 41 16.87 -6.35 18.57
CA GLN A 41 16.13 -5.58 17.59
C GLN A 41 16.51 -5.97 16.17
N LEU A 42 17.81 -6.17 15.90
CA LEU A 42 18.28 -6.64 14.60
C LEU A 42 17.74 -8.05 14.26
N ARG A 43 17.78 -9.00 15.20
CA ARG A 43 17.19 -10.33 15.00
C ARG A 43 15.70 -10.25 14.69
N THR A 44 14.96 -9.44 15.45
CA THR A 44 13.53 -9.26 15.24
C THR A 44 13.24 -8.59 13.89
N PHE A 45 14.06 -7.62 13.50
CA PHE A 45 13.97 -6.98 12.19
C PHE A 45 14.17 -7.98 11.05
N LEU A 46 15.22 -8.81 11.09
CA LEU A 46 15.49 -9.81 10.05
C LEU A 46 14.36 -10.84 9.90
N LEU A 47 13.76 -11.27 11.01
CA LEU A 47 12.58 -12.13 10.99
C LEU A 47 11.38 -11.41 10.37
N SER A 48 11.11 -10.19 10.81
CA SER A 48 10.05 -9.34 10.27
C SER A 48 10.23 -9.06 8.77
N SER A 49 11.47 -8.94 8.27
CA SER A 49 11.74 -8.78 6.84
C SER A 49 11.19 -9.93 6.01
N VAL A 50 11.32 -11.18 6.46
CA VAL A 50 10.77 -12.35 5.76
C VAL A 50 9.25 -12.29 5.68
N LEU A 51 8.57 -11.89 6.76
CA LEU A 51 7.12 -11.69 6.74
C LEU A 51 6.72 -10.59 5.75
N VAL A 52 7.45 -9.48 5.73
CA VAL A 52 7.18 -8.37 4.81
C VAL A 52 7.35 -8.81 3.35
N LEU A 53 8.32 -9.67 3.04
CA LEU A 53 8.47 -10.26 1.70
C LEU A 53 7.24 -11.09 1.31
N PHE A 54 6.75 -11.94 2.21
CA PHE A 54 5.56 -12.75 1.97
C PHE A 54 4.29 -11.92 1.79
N ILE A 55 4.13 -10.86 2.59
CA ILE A 55 3.00 -9.92 2.44
C ILE A 55 3.10 -9.18 1.10
N ALA A 56 4.31 -8.85 0.65
CA ALA A 56 4.49 -8.28 -0.69
C ALA A 56 4.00 -9.25 -1.77
N TRP A 57 4.37 -10.53 -1.69
CA TRP A 57 3.93 -11.54 -2.66
C TRP A 57 2.42 -11.63 -2.77
N SER A 58 1.72 -11.78 -1.64
CA SER A 58 0.26 -11.83 -1.66
C SER A 58 -0.31 -10.53 -2.20
N SER A 59 0.22 -9.36 -1.85
CA SER A 59 -0.35 -8.07 -2.29
C SER A 59 -0.38 -7.88 -3.81
N VAL A 60 0.60 -8.43 -4.54
CA VAL A 60 0.81 -8.16 -5.98
C VAL A 60 0.77 -9.40 -6.89
N GLU A 61 0.62 -10.62 -6.36
CA GLU A 61 0.47 -11.85 -7.16
C GLU A 61 -0.56 -11.70 -8.29
N TYR A 62 -1.71 -11.09 -7.97
CA TYR A 62 -2.85 -11.04 -8.89
C TYR A 62 -2.47 -10.38 -10.23
N ILE A 63 -1.54 -9.42 -10.23
CA ILE A 63 -1.04 -8.72 -11.42
C ILE A 63 -0.54 -9.72 -12.48
N PHE A 64 0.11 -10.80 -12.06
CA PHE A 64 0.59 -11.85 -12.95
C PHE A 64 -0.49 -12.89 -13.27
N THR A 65 -1.26 -13.34 -12.27
CA THR A 65 -2.29 -14.37 -12.50
C THR A 65 -3.42 -13.89 -13.42
N THR A 66 -3.74 -12.59 -13.38
CA THR A 66 -4.75 -11.94 -14.22
C THR A 66 -4.13 -11.15 -15.37
N ALA A 67 -2.83 -11.33 -15.64
CA ALA A 67 -2.16 -10.65 -16.74
C ALA A 67 -2.83 -11.01 -18.06
N ARG A 68 -2.94 -10.02 -18.96
CA ARG A 68 -3.46 -10.23 -20.30
C ARG A 68 -2.58 -11.26 -21.03
N ILE A 69 -3.23 -12.19 -21.72
CA ILE A 69 -2.58 -13.11 -22.65
C ILE A 69 -3.03 -12.74 -24.05
N THR A 70 -2.15 -12.90 -25.03
CA THR A 70 -2.50 -12.64 -26.42
C THR A 70 -3.51 -13.69 -26.87
N THR A 71 -4.59 -13.24 -27.49
CA THR A 71 -5.69 -14.08 -27.97
C THR A 71 -6.00 -13.70 -29.39
N ARG A 72 -6.36 -14.67 -30.22
CA ARG A 72 -6.91 -14.40 -31.54
C ARG A 72 -8.28 -15.03 -31.67
N CYS A 73 -8.99 -14.61 -32.70
CA CYS A 73 -10.28 -15.17 -33.03
C CYS A 73 -10.11 -16.55 -33.66
N LEU A 74 -10.98 -17.49 -33.29
CA LEU A 74 -11.12 -18.75 -34.00
C LEU A 74 -11.79 -18.48 -35.34
N ILE A 75 -11.16 -18.92 -36.44
CA ILE A 75 -11.66 -18.71 -37.79
C ILE A 75 -12.20 -20.03 -38.31
N THR A 76 -13.49 -20.28 -38.05
CA THR A 76 -14.16 -21.54 -38.43
C THR A 76 -14.20 -21.77 -39.94
N GLU A 77 -14.02 -20.72 -40.74
CA GLU A 77 -13.90 -20.81 -42.19
C GLU A 77 -12.59 -21.46 -42.65
N CYS A 78 -11.56 -21.48 -41.79
CA CYS A 78 -10.20 -21.93 -42.13
C CYS A 78 -9.61 -22.96 -41.15
N GLU A 79 -10.31 -23.33 -40.06
CA GLU A 79 -9.78 -24.17 -38.99
C GLU A 79 -10.77 -25.27 -38.56
N GLU A 80 -10.31 -26.52 -38.38
CA GLU A 80 -11.14 -27.67 -37.97
C GLU A 80 -10.72 -28.37 -36.66
N GLU A 81 -9.47 -28.86 -36.50
CA GLU A 81 -9.10 -29.70 -35.33
C GLU A 81 -7.76 -29.35 -34.64
N SER A 82 -6.74 -28.86 -35.35
CA SER A 82 -5.48 -28.39 -34.74
C SER A 82 -5.24 -26.92 -35.04
N THR A 83 -5.53 -26.05 -34.06
CA THR A 83 -5.40 -24.60 -34.20
C THR A 83 -3.99 -24.15 -33.83
N GLU A 84 -3.18 -23.80 -34.83
CA GLU A 84 -1.91 -23.13 -34.60
C GLU A 84 -2.17 -21.68 -34.15
N PHE A 85 -1.51 -21.17 -33.11
CA PHE A 85 -1.80 -19.81 -32.62
C PHE A 85 -1.49 -18.71 -33.65
N SER A 86 -0.46 -18.86 -34.49
CA SER A 86 -0.03 -17.83 -35.44
C SER A 86 0.17 -18.38 -36.85
N PRO A 87 -0.92 -18.75 -37.55
CA PRO A 87 -0.80 -19.22 -38.93
C PRO A 87 -0.39 -18.07 -39.85
N TYR A 88 0.32 -18.38 -40.93
CA TYR A 88 0.84 -17.37 -41.87
C TYR A 88 -0.25 -16.52 -42.52
N TRP A 89 -1.48 -17.04 -42.59
CA TRP A 89 -2.65 -16.37 -43.17
C TRP A 89 -3.46 -15.54 -42.16
N LEU A 90 -3.06 -15.46 -40.89
CA LEU A 90 -3.85 -14.80 -39.83
C LEU A 90 -4.25 -13.35 -40.15
N LEU A 91 -3.32 -12.58 -40.74
CA LEU A 91 -3.54 -11.19 -41.14
C LEU A 91 -4.51 -11.02 -42.31
N ASN A 92 -4.92 -12.13 -42.97
CA ASN A 92 -5.98 -12.10 -43.96
C ASN A 92 -7.37 -12.05 -43.31
N ALA A 93 -7.53 -12.64 -42.13
CA ALA A 93 -8.79 -12.81 -41.43
C ALA A 93 -8.98 -11.85 -40.24
N VAL A 94 -7.89 -11.35 -39.67
CA VAL A 94 -7.89 -10.47 -38.50
C VAL A 94 -7.24 -9.13 -38.87
N PRO A 95 -7.83 -7.99 -38.49
CA PRO A 95 -7.23 -6.69 -38.75
C PRO A 95 -5.91 -6.52 -37.99
N PRO A 96 -4.98 -5.70 -38.50
CA PRO A 96 -3.77 -5.35 -37.78
C PRO A 96 -4.12 -4.64 -36.46
N GLY A 97 -3.34 -4.93 -35.44
CA GLY A 97 -3.46 -4.34 -34.10
C GLY A 97 -2.81 -2.96 -34.04
N THR A 98 -2.64 -2.46 -32.82
CA THR A 98 -2.13 -1.10 -32.55
C THR A 98 -0.61 -0.97 -32.60
N SER A 99 0.14 -2.08 -32.63
CA SER A 99 1.59 -2.09 -32.87
C SER A 99 1.95 -2.80 -34.18
N GLU A 100 3.06 -2.43 -34.83
CA GLU A 100 3.55 -3.13 -36.02
C GLU A 100 3.72 -4.63 -35.76
N GLY A 101 3.21 -5.45 -36.68
CA GLY A 101 3.22 -6.91 -36.57
C GLY A 101 2.22 -7.51 -35.55
N SER A 102 1.43 -6.70 -34.84
CA SER A 102 0.34 -7.19 -34.00
C SER A 102 -0.97 -7.29 -34.78
N PHE A 103 -1.92 -8.05 -34.23
CA PHE A 103 -3.28 -8.21 -34.75
C PHE A 103 -4.31 -7.84 -33.68
N ASP A 104 -5.52 -7.48 -34.09
CA ASP A 104 -6.63 -7.22 -33.17
C ASP A 104 -7.03 -8.52 -32.47
N ASN A 105 -6.97 -8.51 -31.13
CA ASN A 105 -7.24 -9.70 -30.33
C ASN A 105 -8.73 -10.03 -30.20
N CYS A 106 -9.61 -9.09 -30.57
CA CYS A 106 -11.04 -9.12 -30.22
C CYS A 106 -11.99 -8.97 -31.41
N ARG A 107 -11.48 -8.58 -32.57
CA ARG A 107 -12.27 -8.40 -33.79
C ARG A 107 -11.68 -9.18 -34.95
N ARG A 108 -12.54 -9.65 -35.85
CA ARG A 108 -12.17 -10.28 -37.11
C ARG A 108 -12.88 -9.61 -38.28
N TYR A 109 -12.41 -9.83 -39.49
CA TYR A 109 -13.11 -9.39 -40.69
C TYR A 109 -14.39 -10.21 -40.90
N GLY A 110 -15.45 -9.55 -41.38
CA GLY A 110 -16.71 -10.21 -41.70
C GLY A 110 -16.55 -11.17 -42.89
N ASN A 111 -17.44 -12.16 -43.02
CA ASN A 111 -17.38 -13.11 -44.14
C ASN A 111 -18.01 -12.49 -45.41
N LEU A 112 -17.39 -12.69 -46.57
CA LEU A 112 -17.91 -12.30 -47.90
C LEU A 112 -18.85 -13.36 -48.50
N THR A 113 -18.71 -14.63 -48.12
CA THR A 113 -19.36 -15.77 -48.74
C THR A 113 -20.08 -16.65 -47.72
N ALA A 114 -21.39 -16.82 -47.87
CA ALA A 114 -22.19 -17.78 -47.10
C ALA A 114 -21.93 -19.26 -47.48
N LEU A 115 -20.84 -19.55 -48.22
CA LEU A 115 -20.53 -20.88 -48.74
C LEU A 115 -19.56 -21.63 -47.80
N PRO A 116 -19.87 -22.89 -47.45
CA PRO A 116 -19.00 -23.70 -46.61
C PRO A 116 -17.80 -24.24 -47.40
N ARG A 117 -16.61 -24.18 -46.79
CA ARG A 117 -15.45 -25.04 -47.04
C ARG A 117 -14.92 -25.09 -48.48
N LEU A 118 -14.10 -24.11 -48.86
CA LEU A 118 -13.06 -24.31 -49.89
C LEU A 118 -11.82 -24.87 -49.18
N ILE A 119 -11.83 -26.16 -48.89
CA ILE A 119 -10.68 -26.90 -48.36
C ILE A 119 -9.80 -27.26 -49.57
N GLU A 120 -8.98 -26.30 -50.01
CA GLU A 120 -7.66 -26.65 -50.52
C GLU A 120 -6.68 -26.41 -49.39
N SER A 121 -6.14 -27.53 -48.90
CA SER A 121 -5.25 -27.66 -47.76
C SER A 121 -4.20 -26.55 -47.68
N ASP A 122 -4.09 -25.94 -46.50
CA ASP A 122 -3.15 -24.92 -46.04
C ASP A 122 -3.40 -23.45 -46.37
N THR A 123 -4.16 -23.04 -47.39
CA THR A 123 -4.31 -21.61 -47.73
C THR A 123 -5.66 -21.03 -47.33
N CYS A 124 -5.66 -20.03 -46.42
CA CYS A 124 -6.83 -19.21 -46.08
C CYS A 124 -6.75 -17.85 -46.81
N PRO A 125 -7.37 -17.71 -48.00
CA PRO A 125 -7.23 -16.52 -48.83
C PRO A 125 -8.03 -15.33 -48.27
N SER A 126 -7.53 -14.12 -48.52
CA SER A 126 -8.19 -12.88 -48.11
C SER A 126 -9.54 -12.62 -48.78
N SER A 127 -9.84 -13.29 -49.89
CA SER A 127 -11.10 -13.17 -50.62
C SER A 127 -12.32 -13.69 -49.84
N LEU A 128 -12.10 -14.51 -48.83
CA LEU A 128 -13.16 -15.01 -47.93
C LEU A 128 -13.68 -13.92 -46.98
N PHE A 129 -12.92 -12.84 -46.79
CA PHE A 129 -13.19 -11.85 -45.75
C PHE A 129 -13.47 -10.45 -46.31
N ASN A 130 -14.58 -9.86 -45.88
CA ASN A 130 -14.89 -8.46 -46.11
C ASN A 130 -14.05 -7.58 -45.19
N ARG A 131 -12.96 -7.03 -45.71
CA ARG A 131 -12.05 -6.14 -44.95
C ARG A 131 -12.68 -4.81 -44.52
N ASN A 132 -13.83 -4.44 -45.08
CA ASN A 132 -14.55 -3.23 -44.71
C ASN A 132 -15.44 -3.41 -43.48
N ILE A 133 -15.74 -4.66 -43.09
CA ILE A 133 -16.61 -4.98 -41.97
C ILE A 133 -15.79 -5.65 -40.88
N ARG A 134 -15.82 -5.10 -39.67
CA ARG A 134 -15.19 -5.68 -38.48
C ARG A 134 -16.27 -6.20 -37.55
N ILE A 135 -16.22 -7.47 -37.21
CA ILE A 135 -17.17 -8.14 -36.31
C ILE A 135 -16.46 -8.62 -35.04
N PRO A 136 -17.15 -8.66 -33.88
CA PRO A 136 -16.60 -9.25 -32.67
C PRO A 136 -16.36 -10.75 -32.86
N CYS A 137 -15.44 -11.29 -32.08
CA CYS A 137 -15.10 -12.71 -32.13
C CYS A 137 -16.02 -13.53 -31.24
N ASN A 138 -16.48 -14.66 -31.77
CA ASN A 138 -17.36 -15.58 -31.04
C ASN A 138 -16.55 -16.50 -30.12
N ASP A 139 -15.48 -17.08 -30.66
CA ASP A 139 -14.58 -17.99 -29.96
C ASP A 139 -13.12 -17.55 -30.11
N PHE A 140 -12.28 -17.96 -29.17
CA PHE A 140 -10.90 -17.51 -29.03
C PHE A 140 -9.89 -18.65 -29.00
N VAL A 141 -8.76 -18.44 -29.65
CA VAL A 141 -7.55 -19.26 -29.52
C VAL A 141 -6.55 -18.48 -28.65
N TYR A 142 -6.08 -19.12 -27.59
CA TYR A 142 -5.19 -18.53 -26.60
C TYR A 142 -3.73 -18.90 -26.86
N GLN A 143 -2.82 -17.95 -26.67
CA GLN A 143 -1.37 -18.21 -26.85
C GLN A 143 -0.83 -19.27 -25.88
N ASN A 144 -1.40 -19.34 -24.67
CA ASN A 144 -1.03 -20.32 -23.66
C ASN A 144 -2.21 -20.63 -22.75
N THR A 145 -2.08 -21.73 -22.01
CA THR A 145 -3.09 -22.24 -21.06
C THR A 145 -2.69 -21.99 -19.60
N HIS A 146 -1.79 -21.04 -19.36
CA HIS A 146 -1.12 -20.85 -18.07
C HIS A 146 -1.71 -19.72 -17.22
N SER A 147 -2.70 -18.99 -17.72
CA SER A 147 -3.30 -17.82 -17.07
C SER A 147 -4.77 -18.05 -16.70
N VAL A 148 -5.24 -17.33 -15.68
CA VAL A 148 -6.65 -17.28 -15.27
C VAL A 148 -7.55 -16.82 -16.43
N VAL A 149 -6.99 -16.05 -17.36
CA VAL A 149 -7.70 -15.58 -18.56
C VAL A 149 -8.12 -16.74 -19.47
N TYR A 150 -7.33 -17.82 -19.53
CA TYR A 150 -7.68 -19.04 -20.27
C TYR A 150 -8.74 -19.85 -19.50
N ASP A 151 -8.48 -20.17 -18.22
CA ASP A 151 -9.35 -21.03 -17.40
C ASP A 151 -10.79 -20.50 -17.28
N PHE A 152 -11.00 -19.18 -17.32
CA PHE A 152 -12.33 -18.56 -17.18
C PHE A 152 -12.84 -17.82 -18.42
N GLY A 153 -12.17 -17.95 -19.57
CA GLY A 153 -12.64 -17.38 -20.82
C GLY A 153 -12.69 -15.85 -20.86
N LEU A 154 -11.61 -15.17 -20.44
CA LEU A 154 -11.59 -13.70 -20.23
C LEU A 154 -10.87 -12.91 -21.34
N ALA A 155 -10.75 -13.45 -22.56
CA ALA A 155 -9.91 -12.89 -23.64
C ALA A 155 -10.15 -11.40 -23.90
N CYS A 156 -11.41 -11.04 -24.15
CA CYS A 156 -11.86 -9.68 -24.48
C CYS A 156 -12.83 -9.12 -23.43
N ASP A 157 -12.90 -9.75 -22.26
CA ASP A 157 -13.74 -9.34 -21.14
C ASP A 157 -12.89 -8.65 -20.08
N GLU A 158 -12.42 -7.45 -20.44
CA GLU A 158 -11.53 -6.66 -19.60
C GLU A 158 -12.20 -6.21 -18.29
N TRP A 159 -13.51 -6.00 -18.30
CA TRP A 159 -14.27 -5.68 -17.11
C TRP A 159 -14.25 -6.83 -16.09
N ARG A 160 -14.53 -8.08 -16.51
CA ARG A 160 -14.44 -9.23 -15.60
C ARG A 160 -13.00 -9.52 -15.16
N ARG A 161 -12.02 -9.34 -16.06
CA ARG A 161 -10.60 -9.52 -15.71
C ARG A 161 -10.14 -8.53 -14.64
N THR A 162 -10.45 -7.25 -14.81
CA THR A 162 -10.04 -6.17 -13.90
C THR A 162 -10.80 -6.17 -12.57
N LEU A 163 -12.06 -6.65 -12.57
CA LEU A 163 -12.87 -6.82 -11.36
C LEU A 163 -12.18 -7.67 -10.28
N ILE A 164 -11.39 -8.67 -10.68
CA ILE A 164 -10.63 -9.52 -9.77
C ILE A 164 -9.71 -8.66 -8.88
N GLY A 165 -8.94 -7.75 -9.47
CA GLY A 165 -8.05 -6.85 -8.74
C GLY A 165 -8.83 -5.89 -7.84
N THR A 166 -9.96 -5.36 -8.34
CA THR A 166 -10.87 -4.49 -7.57
C THR A 166 -11.40 -5.20 -6.32
N MET A 167 -11.87 -6.45 -6.46
CA MET A 167 -12.37 -7.25 -5.34
C MET A 167 -11.27 -7.58 -4.33
N ARG A 168 -10.05 -7.89 -4.80
CA ARG A 168 -8.90 -8.06 -3.91
C ARG A 168 -8.63 -6.79 -3.09
N THR A 169 -8.63 -5.62 -3.72
CA THR A 169 -8.39 -4.35 -3.03
C THR A 169 -9.53 -3.98 -2.07
N LEU A 170 -10.77 -4.29 -2.42
CA LEU A 170 -11.91 -4.17 -1.49
C LEU A 170 -11.71 -5.04 -0.24
N GLY A 171 -11.20 -6.25 -0.39
CA GLY A 171 -10.79 -7.07 0.76
C GLY A 171 -9.67 -6.42 1.58
N THR A 172 -8.68 -5.77 0.94
CA THR A 172 -7.62 -5.06 1.68
C THR A 172 -8.18 -3.92 2.54
N LEU A 173 -9.22 -3.23 2.06
CA LEU A 173 -9.88 -2.16 2.79
C LEU A 173 -10.55 -2.69 4.07
N THR A 174 -11.26 -3.82 3.99
CA THR A 174 -11.92 -4.44 5.15
C THR A 174 -10.91 -5.06 6.13
N ALA A 175 -9.73 -5.45 5.65
CA ALA A 175 -8.68 -6.05 6.47
C ALA A 175 -8.13 -5.11 7.55
N LEU A 176 -8.00 -3.80 7.26
CA LEU A 176 -7.36 -2.85 8.19
C LEU A 176 -8.15 -2.68 9.50
N PRO A 177 -9.48 -2.42 9.50
CA PRO A 177 -10.27 -2.40 10.73
C PRO A 177 -10.24 -3.72 11.50
N ILE A 178 -10.32 -4.86 10.80
CA ILE A 178 -10.32 -6.19 11.43
C ILE A 178 -8.97 -6.45 12.12
N ALA A 179 -7.87 -6.26 11.39
CA ALA A 179 -6.53 -6.47 11.93
C ALA A 179 -6.19 -5.47 13.04
N GLY A 180 -6.64 -4.21 12.92
CA GLY A 180 -6.50 -3.19 13.97
C GLY A 180 -7.23 -3.59 15.25
N PHE A 181 -8.50 -4.00 15.14
CA PHE A 181 -9.27 -4.50 16.27
C PHE A 181 -8.60 -5.70 16.94
N ILE A 182 -8.12 -6.67 16.16
CA ILE A 182 -7.45 -7.85 16.69
C ILE A 182 -6.13 -7.47 17.38
N SER A 183 -5.31 -6.62 16.73
CA SER A 183 -4.03 -6.12 17.24
C SER A 183 -4.19 -5.40 18.57
N ASP A 184 -5.20 -4.54 18.67
CA ASP A 184 -5.38 -3.74 19.87
C ASP A 184 -6.02 -4.54 21.01
N ARG A 185 -6.85 -5.55 20.68
CA ARG A 185 -7.54 -6.37 21.68
C ARG A 185 -6.69 -7.52 22.22
N TRP A 186 -5.98 -8.23 21.34
CA TRP A 186 -5.23 -9.45 21.67
C TRP A 186 -3.71 -9.33 21.47
N GLY A 187 -3.23 -8.23 20.91
CA GLY A 187 -1.81 -7.97 20.73
C GLY A 187 -1.35 -8.07 19.27
N ARG A 188 -0.23 -7.41 18.97
CA ARG A 188 0.33 -7.30 17.62
C ARG A 188 0.85 -8.65 17.13
N ARG A 189 1.43 -9.45 18.02
CA ARG A 189 1.93 -10.80 17.69
C ARG A 189 0.79 -11.73 17.30
N VAL A 190 -0.32 -11.68 18.03
CA VAL A 190 -1.51 -12.50 17.75
C VAL A 190 -2.11 -12.10 16.40
N ALA A 191 -2.33 -10.80 16.17
CA ALA A 191 -2.85 -10.30 14.90
C ALA A 191 -1.96 -10.67 13.71
N LEU A 192 -0.64 -10.54 13.85
CA LEU A 192 0.32 -10.91 12.82
C LEU A 192 0.27 -12.41 12.48
N THR A 193 0.17 -13.27 13.49
CA THR A 193 0.10 -14.73 13.28
C THR A 193 -1.21 -15.12 12.60
N ILE A 194 -2.34 -14.57 13.05
CA ILE A 194 -3.66 -14.85 12.45
C ILE A 194 -3.70 -14.40 10.99
N THR A 195 -3.23 -13.18 10.72
CA THR A 195 -3.21 -12.64 9.35
C THR A 195 -2.30 -13.45 8.44
N ALA A 196 -1.07 -13.75 8.87
CA ALA A 196 -0.12 -14.53 8.07
C ALA A 196 -0.61 -15.98 7.82
N PHE A 197 -1.21 -16.62 8.83
CA PHE A 197 -1.84 -17.93 8.66
C PHE A 197 -2.96 -17.87 7.63
N ASN A 198 -3.89 -16.91 7.77
CA ASN A 198 -5.00 -16.73 6.85
C ASN A 198 -4.53 -16.47 5.42
N THR A 199 -3.51 -15.65 5.22
CA THR A 199 -2.88 -15.46 3.89
C THR A 199 -2.39 -16.78 3.32
N ALA A 200 -1.65 -17.58 4.10
CA ALA A 200 -1.04 -18.81 3.62
C ALA A 200 -2.09 -19.86 3.23
N TRP A 201 -3.02 -20.21 4.12
CA TRP A 201 -3.96 -21.30 3.83
C TRP A 201 -5.03 -20.88 2.81
N LEU A 202 -5.58 -19.66 2.88
CA LEU A 202 -6.55 -19.19 1.89
C LEU A 202 -5.89 -19.07 0.51
N GLY A 203 -4.64 -18.60 0.45
CA GLY A 203 -3.85 -18.57 -0.76
C GLY A 203 -3.63 -19.96 -1.36
N VAL A 204 -3.28 -20.97 -0.55
CA VAL A 204 -3.17 -22.37 -1.04
C VAL A 204 -4.51 -22.89 -1.55
N THR A 205 -5.64 -22.59 -0.87
CA THR A 205 -6.96 -23.06 -1.31
C THR A 205 -7.38 -22.52 -2.68
N ARG A 206 -6.80 -21.41 -3.14
CA ARG A 206 -7.04 -20.85 -4.48
C ARG A 206 -6.64 -21.80 -5.61
N TYR A 207 -5.75 -22.77 -5.36
CA TYR A 207 -5.41 -23.81 -6.33
C TYR A 207 -6.63 -24.58 -6.83
N TRP A 208 -7.65 -24.78 -5.99
CA TRP A 208 -8.87 -25.53 -6.34
C TRP A 208 -10.00 -24.64 -6.89
N ALA A 209 -9.75 -23.34 -7.11
CA ALA A 209 -10.74 -22.43 -7.66
C ALA A 209 -10.96 -22.72 -9.16
N ASN A 210 -11.97 -23.53 -9.48
CA ASN A 210 -12.32 -23.92 -10.85
C ASN A 210 -13.45 -23.07 -11.46
N THR A 211 -13.97 -22.10 -10.73
CA THR A 211 -14.99 -21.16 -11.22
C THR A 211 -14.53 -19.73 -11.03
N TYR A 212 -14.94 -18.85 -11.93
CA TYR A 212 -14.63 -17.42 -11.87
C TYR A 212 -15.06 -16.78 -10.54
N ILE A 213 -16.28 -17.11 -10.07
CA ILE A 213 -16.80 -16.61 -8.78
C ILE A 213 -16.00 -17.17 -7.61
N GLY A 214 -15.66 -18.47 -7.62
CA GLY A 214 -14.82 -19.07 -6.59
C GLY A 214 -13.44 -18.41 -6.51
N PHE A 215 -12.85 -18.07 -7.66
CA PHE A 215 -11.58 -17.35 -7.71
C PHE A 215 -11.69 -15.94 -7.11
N ILE A 216 -12.71 -15.16 -7.49
CA ILE A 216 -12.95 -13.83 -6.93
C ILE A 216 -13.16 -13.87 -5.42
N LEU A 217 -13.99 -14.79 -4.92
CA LEU A 217 -14.21 -14.94 -3.48
C LEU A 217 -12.91 -15.32 -2.76
N SER A 218 -12.10 -16.20 -3.34
CA SER A 218 -10.79 -16.55 -2.76
C SER A 218 -9.83 -15.35 -2.69
N GLN A 219 -9.90 -14.42 -3.66
CA GLN A 219 -9.10 -13.19 -3.67
C GLN A 219 -9.59 -12.21 -2.61
N PHE A 220 -10.91 -12.03 -2.50
CA PHE A 220 -11.54 -11.15 -1.52
C PHE A 220 -11.29 -11.61 -0.08
N PHE A 221 -11.54 -12.89 0.23
CA PHE A 221 -11.41 -13.42 1.59
C PHE A 221 -9.96 -13.50 2.05
N GLU A 222 -9.05 -13.96 1.18
CA GLU A 222 -7.63 -13.96 1.52
C GLU A 222 -7.11 -12.56 1.80
N SER A 223 -7.51 -11.57 0.99
CA SER A 223 -7.14 -10.18 1.23
C SER A 223 -7.77 -9.61 2.51
N THR A 224 -9.05 -9.90 2.77
CA THR A 224 -9.78 -9.47 3.98
C THR A 224 -9.14 -9.96 5.27
N PHE A 225 -8.73 -11.22 5.31
CA PHE A 225 -8.18 -11.82 6.52
C PHE A 225 -6.64 -11.81 6.58
N GLY A 226 -5.97 -11.49 5.47
CA GLY A 226 -4.52 -11.56 5.33
C GLY A 226 -3.79 -10.21 5.25
N SER A 227 -4.36 -9.21 4.57
CA SER A 227 -3.64 -7.98 4.20
C SER A 227 -3.28 -7.04 5.38
N GLY A 228 -3.79 -7.31 6.59
CA GLY A 228 -3.50 -6.52 7.80
C GLY A 228 -2.10 -6.74 8.42
N GLY A 229 -1.37 -7.77 7.99
CA GLY A 229 -0.09 -8.15 8.59
C GLY A 229 1.00 -7.07 8.51
N PHE A 230 1.08 -6.33 7.40
CA PHE A 230 2.12 -5.30 7.19
C PHE A 230 2.04 -4.19 8.25
N SER A 231 0.83 -3.71 8.52
CA SER A 231 0.59 -2.67 9.54
C SER A 231 1.03 -3.15 10.94
N CYS A 232 0.67 -4.39 11.29
CA CYS A 232 1.00 -4.97 12.60
C CYS A 232 2.51 -5.10 12.80
N VAL A 233 3.23 -5.65 11.82
CA VAL A 233 4.68 -5.82 11.90
C VAL A 233 5.41 -4.47 11.87
N TYR A 234 4.92 -3.51 11.09
CA TYR A 234 5.46 -2.15 11.04
C TYR A 234 5.38 -1.46 12.41
N ILE A 235 4.19 -1.48 13.03
CA ILE A 235 3.99 -0.91 14.36
C ILE A 235 4.87 -1.62 15.39
N LEU A 236 4.90 -2.95 15.39
CA LEU A 236 5.73 -3.74 16.31
C LEU A 236 7.20 -3.33 16.23
N MET A 237 7.75 -3.15 15.02
CA MET A 237 9.13 -2.72 14.84
C MET A 237 9.37 -1.30 15.33
N MET A 238 8.44 -0.37 15.11
CA MET A 238 8.54 1.02 15.57
C MET A 238 8.49 1.16 17.09
N GLU A 239 7.71 0.30 17.74
CA GLU A 239 7.59 0.26 19.20
C GLU A 239 8.81 -0.40 19.86
N LEU A 240 9.52 -1.26 19.13
CA LEU A 240 10.69 -1.99 19.62
C LEU A 240 12.00 -1.16 19.53
N VAL A 241 12.11 -0.27 18.55
CA VAL A 241 13.32 0.54 18.33
C VAL A 241 13.23 1.92 18.96
N GLY A 242 14.40 2.47 19.31
CA GLY A 242 14.49 3.82 19.87
C GLY A 242 14.15 4.91 18.84
N PRO A 243 13.75 6.12 19.28
CA PRO A 243 13.28 7.20 18.41
C PRO A 243 14.21 7.54 17.24
N LYS A 244 15.53 7.52 17.45
CA LYS A 244 16.54 7.84 16.43
C LYS A 244 16.49 6.91 15.21
N TYR A 245 16.14 5.63 15.41
CA TYR A 245 16.18 4.61 14.37
C TYR A 245 14.81 4.33 13.75
N ARG A 246 13.72 4.87 14.29
CA ARG A 246 12.35 4.62 13.80
C ARG A 246 12.22 4.91 12.31
N VAL A 247 12.67 6.08 11.87
CA VAL A 247 12.57 6.47 10.45
C VAL A 247 13.38 5.54 9.55
N ALA A 248 14.63 5.23 9.92
CA ALA A 248 15.49 4.32 9.17
C ALA A 248 14.91 2.91 9.08
N VAL A 249 14.36 2.37 10.18
CA VAL A 249 13.72 1.05 10.21
C VAL A 249 12.45 1.05 9.38
N GLY A 250 11.67 2.13 9.37
CA GLY A 250 10.48 2.26 8.53
C GLY A 250 10.83 2.27 7.05
N ALA A 251 11.83 3.05 6.65
CA ALA A 251 12.35 3.05 5.28
C ALA A 251 12.89 1.66 4.88
N ALA A 252 13.60 0.99 5.79
CA ALA A 252 14.11 -0.35 5.56
C ALA A 252 12.98 -1.39 5.40
N MET A 253 11.88 -1.30 6.17
CA MET A 253 10.72 -2.19 5.99
C MET A 253 10.00 -1.96 4.65
N ASN A 254 9.82 -0.71 4.23
CA ASN A 254 9.28 -0.41 2.89
C ASN A 254 10.22 -0.91 1.78
N THR A 255 11.54 -0.81 1.99
CA THR A 255 12.53 -1.39 1.08
C THR A 255 12.39 -2.92 1.02
N CYS A 256 12.21 -3.61 2.16
CA CYS A 256 11.94 -5.05 2.17
C CYS A 256 10.67 -5.39 1.38
N PHE A 257 9.61 -4.59 1.50
CA PHE A 257 8.39 -4.80 0.73
C PHE A 257 8.63 -4.69 -0.78
N ALA A 258 9.35 -3.67 -1.23
CA ALA A 258 9.73 -3.50 -2.64
C ALA A 258 10.63 -4.66 -3.15
N ILE A 259 11.59 -5.11 -2.34
CA ILE A 259 12.40 -6.32 -2.65
C ILE A 259 11.49 -7.55 -2.80
N GLY A 260 10.46 -7.68 -1.97
CA GLY A 260 9.48 -8.75 -2.06
C GLY A 260 8.74 -8.75 -3.40
N GLN A 261 8.34 -7.57 -3.88
CA GLN A 261 7.74 -7.43 -5.21
C GLN A 261 8.72 -7.81 -6.33
N VAL A 262 9.98 -7.36 -6.23
CA VAL A 262 11.03 -7.74 -7.20
C VAL A 262 11.22 -9.25 -7.25
N LEU A 263 11.31 -9.91 -6.09
CA LEU A 263 11.41 -11.37 -6.00
C LEU A 263 10.18 -12.06 -6.60
N LEU A 264 8.97 -11.56 -6.33
CA LEU A 264 7.76 -12.07 -6.97
C LEU A 264 7.87 -11.99 -8.50
N GLY A 265 8.34 -10.88 -9.06
CA GLY A 265 8.50 -10.73 -10.51
C GLY A 265 9.39 -11.81 -11.12
N PHE A 266 10.51 -12.14 -10.46
CA PHE A 266 11.40 -13.23 -10.88
C PHE A 266 10.77 -14.62 -10.69
N ILE A 267 10.07 -14.86 -9.57
CA ILE A 267 9.36 -16.13 -9.33
C ILE A 267 8.27 -16.35 -10.38
N ALA A 268 7.49 -15.30 -10.70
CA ALA A 268 6.45 -15.35 -11.72
C ALA A 268 7.03 -15.58 -13.13
N TRP A 269 8.26 -15.12 -13.39
CA TRP A 269 8.96 -15.44 -14.64
C TRP A 269 9.39 -16.91 -14.70
N GLY A 270 9.89 -17.46 -13.59
CA GLY A 270 10.29 -18.87 -13.49
C GLY A 270 9.13 -19.86 -13.45
N VAL A 271 7.95 -19.44 -12.96
CA VAL A 271 6.75 -20.27 -12.83
C VAL A 271 5.53 -19.58 -13.48
N PRO A 272 5.38 -19.65 -14.82
CA PRO A 272 4.32 -18.91 -15.52
C PRO A 272 2.90 -19.44 -15.28
N ASN A 273 2.75 -20.71 -14.89
CA ASN A 273 1.44 -21.31 -14.63
C ASN A 273 0.84 -20.76 -13.33
N TRP A 274 -0.32 -20.10 -13.43
CA TRP A 274 -0.94 -19.39 -12.31
C TRP A 274 -1.20 -20.29 -11.09
N ARG A 275 -1.62 -21.55 -11.27
CA ARG A 275 -1.87 -22.48 -10.17
C ARG A 275 -0.58 -22.88 -9.45
N LYS A 276 0.46 -23.20 -10.22
CA LYS A 276 1.78 -23.53 -9.67
C LYS A 276 2.42 -22.30 -9.00
N LEU A 277 2.24 -21.12 -9.58
CA LEU A 277 2.69 -19.84 -9.02
C LEU A 277 2.06 -19.60 -7.66
N THR A 278 0.72 -19.71 -7.56
CA THR A 278 0.00 -19.59 -6.28
C THR A 278 0.58 -20.55 -5.23
N LEU A 279 0.73 -21.85 -5.54
CA LEU A 279 1.31 -22.81 -4.59
C LEU A 279 2.75 -22.43 -4.17
N THR A 280 3.58 -22.03 -5.14
CA THR A 280 4.98 -21.62 -4.89
C THR A 280 5.06 -20.42 -3.95
N LEU A 281 4.11 -19.49 -4.04
CA LEU A 281 4.09 -18.28 -3.23
C LEU A 281 3.52 -18.51 -1.84
N TYR A 282 2.45 -19.30 -1.68
CA TYR A 282 1.74 -19.43 -0.39
C TYR A 282 2.19 -20.60 0.47
N ILE A 283 2.69 -21.71 -0.09
CA ILE A 283 3.19 -22.85 0.70
C ILE A 283 4.33 -22.43 1.64
N PRO A 284 5.37 -21.69 1.20
CA PRO A 284 6.44 -21.25 2.09
C PRO A 284 5.94 -20.36 3.24
N GLN A 285 4.81 -19.67 3.06
CA GLN A 285 4.23 -18.79 4.08
C GLN A 285 3.61 -19.58 5.24
N LEU A 286 3.37 -20.89 5.12
CA LEU A 286 2.92 -21.70 6.25
C LEU A 286 3.92 -21.73 7.40
N ILE A 287 5.22 -21.47 7.13
CA ILE A 287 6.24 -21.35 8.17
C ILE A 287 5.97 -20.17 9.13
N THR A 288 5.16 -19.20 8.71
CA THR A 288 4.81 -18.03 9.52
C THR A 288 3.99 -18.39 10.77
N ILE A 289 3.36 -19.57 10.82
CA ILE A 289 2.71 -20.09 12.03
C ILE A 289 3.72 -20.15 13.18
N PHE A 290 4.97 -20.54 12.90
CA PHE A 290 6.01 -20.63 13.92
C PHE A 290 6.42 -19.28 14.51
N TYR A 291 6.07 -18.17 13.85
CA TYR A 291 6.44 -16.83 14.30
C TYR A 291 5.72 -16.44 15.59
N TYR A 292 4.60 -17.06 15.92
CA TYR A 292 3.93 -16.88 17.21
C TYR A 292 4.87 -17.18 18.39
N TRP A 293 5.73 -18.19 18.26
CA TRP A 293 6.67 -18.60 19.31
C TRP A 293 8.00 -17.85 19.24
N ILE A 294 8.36 -17.30 18.09
CA ILE A 294 9.66 -16.65 17.87
C ILE A 294 9.59 -15.15 18.14
N ILE A 295 8.55 -14.47 17.64
CA ILE A 295 8.35 -13.03 17.82
C ILE A 295 7.79 -12.76 19.22
N SER A 296 8.27 -11.71 19.86
CA SER A 296 7.72 -11.24 21.14
C SER A 296 6.70 -10.12 20.90
N GLU A 297 5.76 -10.01 21.82
CA GLU A 297 4.73 -8.97 21.78
C GLU A 297 5.30 -7.57 22.08
N SER A 298 4.53 -6.53 21.79
CA SER A 298 4.87 -5.15 22.09
C SER A 298 4.86 -4.83 23.59
N VAL A 299 5.95 -4.23 24.08
CA VAL A 299 6.05 -3.69 25.45
C VAL A 299 4.98 -2.63 25.69
N ARG A 300 4.72 -1.77 24.70
CA ARG A 300 3.69 -0.72 24.80
C ARG A 300 2.30 -1.32 24.90
N TRP A 301 2.02 -2.37 24.14
CA TRP A 301 0.76 -3.08 24.25
C TRP A 301 0.56 -3.66 25.65
N TYR A 302 1.56 -4.36 26.20
CA TYR A 302 1.49 -4.90 27.56
C TYR A 302 1.18 -3.82 28.60
N MET A 303 1.90 -2.70 28.56
CA MET A 303 1.66 -1.56 29.46
C MET A 303 0.25 -0.99 29.30
N SER A 304 -0.25 -0.83 28.07
CA SER A 304 -1.61 -0.32 27.82
C SER A 304 -2.73 -1.25 28.30
N LYS A 305 -2.43 -2.54 28.54
CA LYS A 305 -3.37 -3.53 29.07
C LYS A 305 -3.19 -3.78 30.57
N GLY A 306 -2.30 -3.04 31.23
CA GLY A 306 -1.99 -3.25 32.65
C GLY A 306 -1.20 -4.55 32.93
N ARG A 307 -0.65 -5.20 31.90
CA ARG A 307 0.16 -6.42 32.04
C ARG A 307 1.62 -6.06 32.31
N PHE A 308 1.87 -5.45 33.47
CA PHE A 308 3.17 -4.88 33.80
C PHE A 308 4.26 -5.94 33.92
N ASP A 309 4.01 -7.03 34.65
CA ASP A 309 5.03 -8.06 34.91
C ASP A 309 5.56 -8.71 33.63
N GLU A 310 4.71 -8.88 32.61
CA GLU A 310 5.11 -9.40 31.30
C GLU A 310 5.92 -8.39 30.48
N SER A 311 5.58 -7.11 30.58
CA SER A 311 6.35 -6.03 29.96
C SER A 311 7.76 -5.95 30.54
N GLU A 312 7.88 -6.12 31.86
CA GLU A 312 9.14 -6.14 32.61
C GLU A 312 10.00 -7.35 32.25
N ALA A 313 9.39 -8.55 32.21
CA ALA A 313 10.06 -9.77 31.79
C ALA A 313 10.61 -9.67 30.35
N LEU A 314 9.84 -9.05 29.44
CA LEU A 314 10.30 -8.80 28.08
C LEU A 314 11.46 -7.81 28.04
N LEU A 315 11.38 -6.69 28.75
CA LEU A 315 12.47 -5.70 28.81
C LEU A 315 13.77 -6.31 29.35
N ARG A 316 13.70 -7.12 30.42
CA ARG A 316 14.84 -7.87 30.95
C ARG A 316 15.43 -8.83 29.92
N LYS A 317 14.58 -9.53 29.15
CA LYS A 317 15.03 -10.40 28.04
C LYS A 317 15.77 -9.61 26.96
N VAL A 318 15.24 -8.45 26.55
CA VAL A 318 15.88 -7.58 25.54
C VAL A 318 17.24 -7.08 26.05
N ALA A 319 17.30 -6.61 27.30
CA ALA A 319 18.54 -6.14 27.92
C ALA A 319 19.61 -7.26 27.97
N LYS A 320 19.23 -8.47 28.40
CA LYS A 320 20.12 -9.63 28.44
C LYS A 320 20.71 -9.97 27.06
N VAL A 321 19.89 -9.98 26.01
CA VAL A 321 20.37 -10.26 24.64
C VAL A 321 21.25 -9.14 24.09
N ASN A 322 21.00 -7.89 24.48
CA ASN A 322 21.81 -6.75 24.12
C ASN A 322 23.08 -6.58 24.98
N GLY A 323 23.29 -7.44 25.98
CA GLY A 323 24.42 -7.33 26.91
C GLY A 323 24.35 -6.09 27.80
N LYS A 324 23.14 -5.65 28.14
CA LYS A 324 22.85 -4.48 28.97
C LYS A 324 22.13 -4.90 30.26
N GLN A 325 22.20 -4.03 31.26
CA GLN A 325 21.49 -4.18 32.53
C GLN A 325 20.41 -3.10 32.62
N ILE A 326 19.25 -3.47 33.17
CA ILE A 326 18.14 -2.55 33.47
C ILE A 326 18.12 -2.30 34.97
N SER A 327 17.89 -1.06 35.36
CA SER A 327 17.72 -0.68 36.76
C SER A 327 16.29 -0.96 37.23
N GLU A 328 16.13 -1.68 38.34
CA GLU A 328 14.80 -1.96 38.93
C GLU A 328 14.05 -0.67 39.27
N LYS A 329 14.74 0.37 39.76
CA LYS A 329 14.13 1.67 40.04
C LYS A 329 13.52 2.33 38.79
N THR A 330 14.17 2.16 37.64
CA THR A 330 13.69 2.71 36.36
C THR A 330 12.47 1.93 35.87
N LEU A 331 12.44 0.63 36.12
CA LEU A 331 11.35 -0.26 35.77
C LEU A 331 10.09 0.02 36.62
N GLU A 332 10.27 0.19 37.93
CA GLU A 332 9.21 0.62 38.86
C GLU A 332 8.65 2.00 38.47
N ALA A 333 9.52 2.96 38.14
CA ALA A 333 9.09 4.29 37.69
C ALA A 333 8.31 4.24 36.36
N LEU A 334 8.69 3.35 35.45
CA LEU A 334 7.94 3.10 34.21
C LEU A 334 6.56 2.52 34.51
N ARG A 335 6.48 1.52 35.39
CA ARG A 335 5.21 0.91 35.83
C ARG A 335 4.28 1.95 36.43
N HIS A 336 4.78 2.79 37.35
CA HIS A 336 3.99 3.86 37.96
C HIS A 336 3.49 4.86 36.91
N THR A 337 4.36 5.28 35.99
CA THR A 337 3.99 6.20 34.89
C THR A 337 2.92 5.59 33.97
N ALA A 338 3.02 4.30 33.65
CA ALA A 338 2.05 3.60 32.81
C ALA A 338 0.70 3.38 33.51
N ALA A 339 0.71 3.03 34.81
CA ALA A 339 -0.50 2.89 35.62
C ALA A 339 -1.25 4.23 35.75
N GLU A 340 -0.53 5.33 35.94
CA GLU A 340 -1.13 6.67 35.98
C GLU A 340 -1.78 7.05 34.64
N LYS A 341 -1.11 6.78 33.51
CA LYS A 341 -1.69 7.00 32.17
C LYS A 341 -2.99 6.21 31.96
N LEU A 342 -3.04 4.97 32.45
CA LEU A 342 -4.24 4.12 32.41
C LEU A 342 -5.38 4.72 33.23
N ARG A 343 -5.10 5.21 34.44
CA ARG A 343 -6.09 5.84 35.32
C ARG A 343 -6.66 7.11 34.69
N ILE A 344 -5.80 8.01 34.21
CA ILE A 344 -6.21 9.25 33.53
C ILE A 344 -7.08 8.93 32.30
N SER A 345 -6.66 7.96 31.47
CA SER A 345 -7.44 7.57 30.29
C SER A 345 -8.82 7.02 30.64
N ALA A 346 -8.96 6.30 31.75
CA ALA A 346 -10.25 5.79 32.22
C ALA A 346 -11.16 6.92 32.73
N GLU A 347 -10.60 7.89 33.46
CA GLU A 347 -11.32 9.09 33.91
C GLU A 347 -11.78 9.97 32.74
N GLU A 348 -10.93 10.14 31.72
CA GLU A 348 -11.27 10.88 30.51
C GLU A 348 -12.36 10.18 29.71
N ALA A 349 -12.30 8.85 29.58
CA ALA A 349 -13.34 8.06 28.92
C ALA A 349 -14.69 8.20 29.65
N ALA A 350 -14.68 8.26 30.99
CA ALA A 350 -15.88 8.51 31.79
C ALA A 350 -16.43 9.94 31.59
N LYS A 351 -15.57 10.95 31.46
CA LYS A 351 -15.94 12.36 31.24
C LYS A 351 -16.39 12.66 29.81
N GLN A 352 -15.98 11.88 28.81
CA GLN A 352 -16.23 12.14 27.38
C GLN A 352 -17.67 11.86 26.90
N SER A 353 -18.59 11.45 27.77
CA SER A 353 -19.99 11.18 27.40
C SER A 353 -20.82 12.43 26.98
N GLY A 354 -20.23 13.64 26.95
CA GLY A 354 -20.92 14.89 26.60
C GLY A 354 -20.18 15.86 25.67
N GLY A 355 -19.10 15.43 25.00
CA GLY A 355 -18.31 16.31 24.13
C GLY A 355 -18.94 16.56 22.75
N THR A 356 -18.80 17.78 22.21
CA THR A 356 -19.20 18.11 20.83
C THR A 356 -18.49 17.19 19.83
N TRP A 357 -19.23 16.56 18.92
CA TRP A 357 -18.68 15.60 17.96
C TRP A 357 -17.59 16.22 17.07
N LEU A 358 -16.54 15.45 16.76
CA LEU A 358 -15.34 15.90 16.03
C LEU A 358 -15.69 16.64 14.73
N VAL A 359 -16.67 16.13 13.98
CA VAL A 359 -17.07 16.72 12.70
C VAL A 359 -17.61 18.14 12.88
N VAL A 360 -18.43 18.38 13.91
CA VAL A 360 -18.95 19.72 14.22
C VAL A 360 -17.80 20.69 14.56
N GLN A 361 -16.76 20.21 15.24
CA GLN A 361 -15.58 21.04 15.55
C GLN A 361 -14.77 21.39 14.29
N VAL A 362 -14.66 20.47 13.32
CA VAL A 362 -14.00 20.72 12.03
C VAL A 362 -14.76 21.74 11.20
N PHE A 363 -16.10 21.65 11.12
CA PHE A 363 -16.92 22.61 10.38
C PHE A 363 -16.84 24.03 10.93
N ARG A 364 -16.51 24.20 12.22
CA ARG A 364 -16.31 25.53 12.83
C ARG A 364 -15.03 26.22 12.36
N HIS A 365 -14.00 25.47 11.95
CA HIS A 365 -12.70 26.01 11.56
C HIS A 365 -12.50 25.89 10.04
N LYS A 366 -12.78 26.96 9.29
CA LYS A 366 -12.83 26.95 7.81
C LYS A 366 -11.55 26.43 7.15
N ARG A 367 -10.37 26.76 7.70
CA ARG A 367 -9.09 26.30 7.14
C ARG A 367 -8.82 24.82 7.40
N ILE A 368 -9.27 24.30 8.54
CA ILE A 368 -9.13 22.88 8.85
C ILE A 368 -10.09 22.08 7.98
N LEU A 369 -11.32 22.58 7.79
CA LEU A 369 -12.26 22.01 6.82
C LEU A 369 -11.64 21.94 5.41
N LEU A 370 -11.00 23.02 4.95
CA LEU A 370 -10.30 23.01 3.65
C LEU A 370 -9.24 21.90 3.57
N ARG A 371 -8.43 21.71 4.62
CA ARG A 371 -7.41 20.64 4.69
C ARG A 371 -8.02 19.24 4.69
N VAL A 372 -9.17 19.07 5.37
CA VAL A 372 -9.93 17.81 5.42
C VAL A 372 -10.61 17.51 4.09
N LEU A 373 -10.96 18.51 3.29
CA LEU A 373 -11.52 18.33 1.95
C LEU A 373 -10.43 18.05 0.90
N ILE A 374 -9.28 18.71 1.01
CA ILE A 374 -8.20 18.60 0.02
C ILE A 374 -7.34 17.35 0.24
N SER A 375 -6.96 17.03 1.47
CA SER A 375 -6.02 15.92 1.70
C SER A 375 -6.53 14.57 1.19
N PRO A 376 -7.83 14.19 1.29
CA PRO A 376 -8.34 12.97 0.67
C PRO A 376 -8.08 12.89 -0.84
N ILE A 377 -8.11 14.01 -1.56
CA ILE A 377 -7.87 14.06 -3.01
C ILE A 377 -6.42 13.67 -3.33
N TRP A 378 -5.46 14.15 -2.54
CA TRP A 378 -4.06 13.75 -2.69
C TRP A 378 -3.86 12.27 -2.38
N TRP A 379 -4.52 11.76 -1.35
CA TRP A 379 -4.48 10.34 -0.99
C TRP A 379 -5.07 9.46 -2.09
N ILE A 380 -6.23 9.83 -2.65
CA ILE A 380 -6.86 9.12 -3.78
C ILE A 380 -5.95 9.14 -5.00
N THR A 381 -5.39 10.31 -5.34
CA THR A 381 -4.48 10.46 -6.48
C THR A 381 -3.23 9.60 -6.29
N THR A 382 -2.62 9.66 -5.11
CA THR A 382 -1.38 8.95 -4.80
C THR A 382 -1.57 7.44 -4.94
N THR A 383 -2.62 6.88 -4.33
CA THR A 383 -2.89 5.44 -4.41
C THR A 383 -3.32 5.02 -5.80
N PHE A 384 -4.16 5.80 -6.47
CA PHE A 384 -4.63 5.51 -7.83
C PHE A 384 -3.47 5.40 -8.81
N ILE A 385 -2.55 6.37 -8.81
CA ILE A 385 -1.38 6.37 -9.68
C ILE A 385 -0.38 5.30 -9.23
N TYR A 386 -0.10 5.16 -7.94
CA TYR A 386 0.89 4.21 -7.44
C TYR A 386 0.54 2.77 -7.81
N TYR A 387 -0.70 2.33 -7.56
CA TYR A 387 -1.16 0.99 -7.94
C TYR A 387 -1.42 0.88 -9.44
N GLY A 388 -1.96 1.94 -10.06
CA GLY A 388 -2.25 1.98 -11.49
C GLY A 388 -1.01 1.81 -12.35
N LEU A 389 0.13 2.42 -11.98
CA LEU A 389 1.41 2.20 -12.65
C LEU A 389 1.94 0.78 -12.40
N SER A 390 1.87 0.26 -11.18
CA SER A 390 2.30 -1.14 -10.95
C SER A 390 1.52 -2.15 -11.79
N LEU A 391 0.23 -1.90 -12.02
CA LEU A 391 -0.65 -2.73 -12.83
C LEU A 391 -0.42 -2.59 -14.33
N ASN A 392 -0.23 -1.37 -14.83
CA ASN A 392 -0.02 -1.13 -16.25
C ASN A 392 1.41 -1.51 -16.71
N ALA A 393 2.36 -1.68 -15.78
CA ALA A 393 3.72 -2.12 -16.09
C ALA A 393 3.77 -3.46 -16.87
N VAL A 394 2.85 -4.39 -16.58
CA VAL A 394 2.79 -5.69 -17.28
C VAL A 394 2.13 -5.63 -18.65
N ASN A 395 1.48 -4.50 -18.99
CA ASN A 395 0.85 -4.26 -20.29
C ASN A 395 1.76 -3.45 -21.24
N MET A 396 2.87 -2.90 -20.75
CA MET A 396 3.85 -2.19 -21.56
C MET A 396 4.56 -3.15 -22.53
N SER A 397 5.08 -2.61 -23.64
CA SER A 397 5.92 -3.36 -24.59
C SER A 397 7.16 -3.97 -23.90
N GLY A 398 7.74 -5.00 -24.53
CA GLY A 398 8.87 -5.73 -23.98
C GLY A 398 8.48 -6.85 -23.00
N ASN A 399 9.41 -7.21 -22.11
CA ASN A 399 9.19 -8.32 -21.17
C ASN A 399 8.44 -7.82 -19.92
N ARG A 400 7.18 -8.25 -19.78
CA ARG A 400 6.32 -7.90 -18.64
C ARG A 400 6.92 -8.17 -17.25
N TYR A 401 7.72 -9.23 -17.11
CA TYR A 401 8.36 -9.57 -15.83
C TYR A 401 9.47 -8.58 -15.49
N LEU A 402 10.32 -8.26 -16.46
CA LEU A 402 11.38 -7.26 -16.30
C LEU A 402 10.82 -5.86 -16.10
N ASN A 403 9.76 -5.50 -16.81
CA ASN A 403 9.04 -4.23 -16.62
C ASN A 403 8.55 -4.10 -15.17
N PHE A 404 7.87 -5.12 -14.65
CA PHE A 404 7.39 -5.12 -13.26
C PHE A 404 8.56 -5.07 -12.26
N VAL A 405 9.62 -5.85 -12.46
CA VAL A 405 10.82 -5.83 -11.61
C VAL A 405 11.45 -4.43 -11.56
N ALA A 406 11.61 -3.77 -12.71
CA ALA A 406 12.17 -2.42 -12.77
C ALA A 406 11.27 -1.40 -12.06
N VAL A 407 9.95 -1.50 -12.27
CA VAL A 407 8.93 -0.64 -11.64
C VAL A 407 8.89 -0.81 -10.13
N SER A 408 9.05 -2.02 -9.61
CA SER A 408 9.14 -2.28 -8.17
C SER A 408 10.49 -1.85 -7.59
N ALA A 409 11.60 -2.04 -8.33
CA ALA A 409 12.93 -1.66 -7.87
C ALA A 409 13.09 -0.15 -7.74
N VAL A 410 12.50 0.64 -8.64
CA VAL A 410 12.60 2.11 -8.64
C VAL A 410 11.85 2.78 -7.48
N GLU A 411 10.98 2.04 -6.77
CA GLU A 411 10.35 2.56 -5.54
C GLU A 411 11.37 2.78 -4.42
N ILE A 412 12.40 1.93 -4.36
CA ILE A 412 13.45 1.97 -3.33
C ILE A 412 14.13 3.35 -3.31
N PRO A 413 14.77 3.83 -4.40
CA PRO A 413 15.36 5.16 -4.39
C PRO A 413 14.32 6.26 -4.14
N GLY A 414 13.08 6.12 -4.62
CA GLY A 414 12.01 7.09 -4.37
C GLY A 414 11.74 7.31 -2.87
N PHE A 415 11.67 6.25 -2.07
CA PHE A 415 11.47 6.34 -0.61
C PHE A 415 12.61 7.10 0.09
N TRP A 416 13.86 6.81 -0.30
CA TRP A 416 15.04 7.47 0.29
C TRP A 416 15.19 8.92 -0.20
N ILE A 417 14.87 9.21 -1.46
CA ILE A 417 14.86 10.58 -1.99
C ILE A 417 13.85 11.44 -1.23
N SER A 418 12.62 10.94 -1.01
CA SER A 418 11.62 11.65 -0.19
C SER A 418 12.16 11.97 1.20
N TYR A 419 12.76 10.98 1.87
CA TYR A 419 13.38 11.16 3.18
C TYR A 419 14.42 12.28 3.19
N PHE A 420 15.36 12.30 2.24
CA PHE A 420 16.42 13.32 2.20
C PHE A 420 15.92 14.71 1.78
N LEU A 421 14.95 14.79 0.88
CA LEU A 421 14.46 16.06 0.34
C LEU A 421 13.51 16.78 1.31
N MET A 422 12.63 16.05 2.01
CA MET A 422 11.62 16.67 2.88
C MET A 422 12.23 17.52 3.99
N ASP A 423 13.36 17.09 4.57
CA ASP A 423 14.04 17.81 5.65
C ASP A 423 14.89 18.99 5.17
N ARG A 424 15.23 19.05 3.88
CA ARG A 424 16.05 20.13 3.30
C ARG A 424 15.23 21.20 2.59
N ILE A 425 14.27 20.80 1.77
CA ILE A 425 13.52 21.68 0.87
C ILE A 425 12.14 22.02 1.46
N GLY A 426 11.61 21.17 2.33
CA GLY A 426 10.26 21.28 2.88
C GLY A 426 9.30 20.29 2.27
N ARG A 427 8.11 20.16 2.87
CA ARG A 427 7.15 19.11 2.48
C ARG A 427 6.37 19.56 1.25
N LYS A 428 5.93 20.83 1.20
CA LYS A 428 5.08 21.36 0.13
C LYS A 428 5.80 21.35 -1.24
N PRO A 429 7.03 21.88 -1.40
CA PRO A 429 7.74 21.82 -2.68
C PRO A 429 8.03 20.39 -3.14
N VAL A 430 8.35 19.48 -2.21
CA VAL A 430 8.65 18.08 -2.53
C VAL A 430 7.40 17.37 -3.05
N LEU A 431 6.23 17.53 -2.41
CA LEU A 431 4.98 16.95 -2.92
C LEU A 431 4.60 17.54 -4.28
N THR A 432 4.59 18.87 -4.42
CA THR A 432 4.18 19.53 -5.68
C THR A 432 5.13 19.16 -6.82
N GLY A 433 6.44 19.24 -6.59
CA GLY A 433 7.45 18.89 -7.59
C GLY A 433 7.36 17.44 -8.04
N ALA A 434 7.15 16.51 -7.11
CA ALA A 434 7.03 15.10 -7.44
C ALA A 434 5.70 14.78 -8.17
N PHE A 435 4.58 15.40 -7.82
CA PHE A 435 3.33 15.26 -8.58
C PHE A 435 3.44 15.80 -10.00
N TRP A 436 4.02 16.99 -10.17
CA TRP A 436 4.18 17.59 -11.50
C TRP A 436 5.21 16.84 -12.36
N LEU A 437 6.30 16.36 -11.77
CA LEU A 437 7.24 15.48 -12.47
C LEU A 437 6.55 14.19 -12.91
N CYS A 438 5.75 13.57 -12.03
CA CYS A 438 4.93 12.42 -12.39
C CYS A 438 3.99 12.75 -13.57
N ALA A 439 3.25 13.85 -13.50
CA ALA A 439 2.34 14.26 -14.58
C ALA A 439 3.08 14.51 -15.91
N ALA A 440 4.21 15.22 -15.87
CA ALA A 440 5.01 15.51 -17.06
C ALA A 440 5.52 14.23 -17.72
N CYS A 441 6.00 13.26 -16.94
CA CYS A 441 6.43 11.96 -17.45
C CYS A 441 5.26 11.16 -18.02
N GLN A 442 4.09 11.17 -17.40
CA GLN A 442 2.90 10.48 -17.92
C GLN A 442 2.41 11.09 -19.24
N ILE A 443 2.43 12.42 -19.36
CA ILE A 443 2.12 13.12 -20.61
C ILE A 443 3.15 12.76 -21.68
N ALA A 444 4.44 12.78 -21.34
CA ALA A 444 5.51 12.41 -22.26
C ALA A 444 5.35 10.96 -22.76
N TYR A 445 4.98 10.03 -21.87
CA TYR A 445 4.78 8.62 -22.22
C TYR A 445 3.73 8.43 -23.33
N ILE A 446 2.64 9.21 -23.31
CA ILE A 446 1.56 9.13 -24.32
C ILE A 446 2.08 9.44 -25.73
N PHE A 447 3.06 10.33 -25.85
CA PHE A 447 3.60 10.75 -27.16
C PHE A 447 4.82 9.93 -27.61
N ILE A 448 5.31 9.00 -26.80
CA ILE A 448 6.47 8.17 -27.16
C ILE A 448 6.03 7.00 -28.05
N PRO A 449 6.63 6.84 -29.24
CA PRO A 449 6.38 5.68 -30.09
C PRO A 449 6.73 4.37 -29.38
N ARG A 450 5.95 3.32 -29.63
CA ARG A 450 6.11 2.00 -28.97
C ARG A 450 7.44 1.31 -29.27
N ASP A 451 8.08 1.68 -30.38
CA ASP A 451 9.34 1.10 -30.84
C ASP A 451 10.53 1.55 -29.99
N LEU A 452 10.39 2.66 -29.27
CA LEU A 452 11.42 3.22 -28.38
C LEU A 452 11.27 2.68 -26.95
N TYR A 453 11.37 1.36 -26.78
CA TYR A 453 11.19 0.68 -25.49
C TYR A 453 12.06 1.27 -24.35
N ALA A 454 13.32 1.61 -24.63
CA ALA A 454 14.20 2.19 -23.62
C ALA A 454 13.72 3.57 -23.14
N ALA A 455 13.20 4.40 -24.04
CA ALA A 455 12.68 5.72 -23.71
C ALA A 455 11.36 5.62 -22.94
N SER A 456 10.43 4.77 -23.39
CA SER A 456 9.15 4.57 -22.71
C SER A 456 9.34 4.02 -21.30
N LEU A 457 10.20 3.00 -21.12
CA LEU A 457 10.54 2.44 -19.81
C LEU A 457 11.20 3.51 -18.92
N THR A 458 12.16 4.28 -19.43
CA THR A 458 12.85 5.30 -18.61
C THR A 458 11.88 6.35 -18.07
N VAL A 459 11.01 6.89 -18.94
CA VAL A 459 10.00 7.87 -18.55
C VAL A 459 8.99 7.27 -17.56
N TYR A 460 8.61 6.01 -17.76
CA TYR A 460 7.75 5.26 -16.85
C TYR A 460 8.36 5.10 -15.45
N LEU A 461 9.65 4.76 -15.39
CA LEU A 461 10.38 4.59 -14.14
C LEU A 461 10.55 5.92 -13.39
N ILE A 462 10.77 7.03 -14.10
CA ILE A 462 10.81 8.37 -13.48
C ILE A 462 9.44 8.72 -12.88
N ALA A 463 8.34 8.45 -13.60
CA ALA A 463 7.00 8.66 -13.06
C ALA A 463 6.73 7.80 -11.81
N LYS A 464 7.13 6.52 -11.85
CA LYS A 464 6.98 5.60 -10.72
C LYS A 464 7.83 6.00 -9.51
N CYS A 465 9.07 6.45 -9.73
CA CYS A 465 9.92 7.02 -8.68
C CYS A 465 9.28 8.26 -8.06
N SER A 466 8.74 9.16 -8.90
CA SER A 466 8.09 10.39 -8.47
C SER A 466 6.87 10.11 -7.59
N ILE A 467 6.01 9.15 -7.98
CA ILE A 467 4.86 8.79 -7.15
C ILE A 467 5.28 8.06 -5.85
N ALA A 468 6.40 7.33 -5.83
CA ALA A 468 6.95 6.76 -4.60
C ALA A 468 7.44 7.85 -3.62
N ILE A 469 8.02 8.94 -4.15
CA ILE A 469 8.36 10.13 -3.36
C ILE A 469 7.09 10.72 -2.75
N VAL A 470 6.05 10.95 -3.57
CA VAL A 470 4.75 11.46 -3.11
C VAL A 470 4.17 10.53 -2.03
N ALA A 471 4.21 9.22 -2.23
CA ALA A 471 3.64 8.25 -1.30
C ALA A 471 4.25 8.37 0.10
N THR A 472 5.56 8.54 0.21
CA THR A 472 6.19 8.75 1.53
C THR A 472 5.87 10.15 2.09
N SER A 473 5.94 11.18 1.25
CA SER A 473 5.77 12.55 1.70
C SER A 473 4.33 12.87 2.12
N VAL A 474 3.31 12.31 1.46
CA VAL A 474 1.89 12.50 1.81
C VAL A 474 1.57 11.98 3.21
N TYR A 475 2.19 10.87 3.64
CA TYR A 475 2.02 10.35 5.00
C TYR A 475 2.54 11.34 6.05
N VAL A 476 3.75 11.87 5.85
CA VAL A 476 4.36 12.84 6.77
C VAL A 476 3.58 14.14 6.77
N TYR A 477 3.31 14.69 5.60
CA TYR A 477 2.65 15.99 5.45
C TYR A 477 1.22 15.99 6.02
N THR A 478 0.44 14.92 5.76
CA THR A 478 -0.92 14.80 6.33
C THR A 478 -0.88 14.72 7.86
N ALA A 479 0.12 14.03 8.44
CA ALA A 479 0.27 13.94 9.88
C ALA A 479 0.64 15.29 10.51
N GLU A 480 1.55 16.05 9.89
CA GLU A 480 1.97 17.38 10.37
C GLU A 480 0.86 18.44 10.24
N LEU A 481 -0.04 18.31 9.25
CA LEU A 481 -1.11 19.26 8.94
C LEU A 481 -2.26 19.26 9.96
N TYR A 482 -2.46 18.16 10.68
CA TYR A 482 -3.57 17.94 11.60
C TYR A 482 -3.18 18.10 13.09
N PRO A 483 -4.10 18.64 13.93
CA PRO A 483 -3.85 18.87 15.36
C PRO A 483 -3.62 17.56 16.10
N THR A 484 -2.64 17.53 17.01
CA THR A 484 -2.20 16.34 17.76
C THR A 484 -3.40 15.60 18.38
N LYS A 485 -4.35 16.33 18.98
CA LYS A 485 -5.56 15.74 19.61
C LYS A 485 -6.45 14.93 18.64
N HIS A 486 -6.51 15.31 17.37
CA HIS A 486 -7.37 14.66 16.37
C HIS A 486 -6.61 14.13 15.15
N ARG A 487 -5.27 14.16 15.20
CA ARG A 487 -4.37 13.81 14.09
C ARG A 487 -4.65 12.41 13.59
N HIS A 488 -4.74 11.44 14.50
CA HIS A 488 -4.95 10.05 14.13
C HIS A 488 -6.27 9.87 13.36
N SER A 489 -7.37 10.43 13.84
CA SER A 489 -8.69 10.28 13.21
C SER A 489 -8.77 10.98 11.85
N LEU A 490 -8.26 12.21 11.74
CA LEU A 490 -8.29 12.97 10.49
C LEU A 490 -7.32 12.37 9.45
N PHE A 491 -6.14 11.92 9.88
CA PHE A 491 -5.20 11.18 9.04
C PHE A 491 -5.82 9.88 8.53
N ALA A 492 -6.44 9.10 9.43
CA ALA A 492 -7.09 7.84 9.07
C ALA A 492 -8.23 8.08 8.08
N PHE A 493 -9.02 9.15 8.23
CA PHE A 493 -10.04 9.54 7.26
C PHE A 493 -9.45 9.79 5.87
N SER A 494 -8.41 10.65 5.76
CA SER A 494 -7.77 10.92 4.47
C SER A 494 -7.18 9.65 3.84
N SER A 495 -6.53 8.80 4.64
CA SER A 495 -5.98 7.53 4.17
C SER A 495 -7.04 6.53 3.72
N MET A 496 -8.17 6.44 4.44
CA MET A 496 -9.32 5.59 4.08
C MET A 496 -9.94 6.03 2.76
N MET A 497 -10.16 7.34 2.57
CA MET A 497 -10.63 7.87 1.29
C MET A 497 -9.65 7.55 0.16
N GLY A 498 -8.34 7.60 0.44
CA GLY A 498 -7.29 7.14 -0.47
C GLY A 498 -7.49 5.71 -0.99
N ARG A 499 -8.16 4.82 -0.25
CA ARG A 499 -8.41 3.45 -0.72
C ARG A 499 -9.34 3.38 -1.93
N ILE A 500 -10.18 4.40 -2.15
CA ILE A 500 -10.97 4.52 -3.39
C ILE A 500 -10.05 4.51 -4.61
N GLY A 501 -8.93 5.24 -4.57
CA GLY A 501 -7.94 5.23 -5.65
C GLY A 501 -7.36 3.84 -5.92
N SER A 502 -7.04 3.07 -4.86
CA SER A 502 -6.56 1.70 -5.04
C SER A 502 -7.63 0.72 -5.54
N ILE A 503 -8.91 0.95 -5.24
CA ILE A 503 -10.03 0.13 -5.73
C ILE A 503 -10.27 0.38 -7.21
N VAL A 504 -10.13 1.63 -7.66
CA VAL A 504 -10.33 2.02 -9.07
C VAL A 504 -9.11 1.70 -9.93
N ALA A 505 -7.89 1.68 -9.38
CA ALA A 505 -6.66 1.44 -10.12
C ALA A 505 -6.66 0.15 -10.98
N PRO A 506 -7.13 -1.03 -10.48
CA PRO A 506 -7.28 -2.24 -11.29
C PRO A 506 -8.20 -2.09 -12.51
N LEU A 507 -9.16 -1.17 -12.50
CA LEU A 507 -10.10 -0.94 -13.61
C LEU A 507 -9.47 -0.16 -14.77
N THR A 508 -8.29 0.43 -14.56
CA THR A 508 -7.66 1.28 -15.59
C THR A 508 -7.43 0.58 -16.94
N PRO A 509 -7.00 -0.70 -17.02
CA PRO A 509 -6.89 -1.38 -18.31
C PRO A 509 -8.24 -1.57 -19.02
N ALA A 510 -9.34 -1.75 -18.28
CA ALA A 510 -10.67 -1.86 -18.87
C ALA A 510 -11.14 -0.53 -19.46
N PHE A 511 -10.86 0.58 -18.77
CA PHE A 511 -11.09 1.92 -19.31
C PHE A 511 -10.26 2.16 -20.58
N GLY A 512 -9.00 1.72 -20.60
CA GLY A 512 -8.14 1.82 -21.79
C GLY A 512 -8.66 1.00 -22.97
N ALA A 513 -9.21 -0.19 -22.71
CA ALA A 513 -9.75 -1.06 -23.76
C ALA A 513 -11.07 -0.55 -24.37
N GLU A 514 -11.92 0.10 -23.57
CA GLU A 514 -13.24 0.58 -24.02
C GLU A 514 -13.17 1.88 -24.83
N TRP A 515 -12.35 2.83 -24.38
CA TRP A 515 -12.30 4.18 -24.97
C TRP A 515 -11.08 4.40 -25.86
N PHE A 516 -9.87 4.34 -25.29
CA PHE A 516 -8.60 4.41 -26.03
C PHE A 516 -7.43 3.96 -25.14
N GLU A 517 -6.43 3.31 -25.72
CA GLU A 517 -5.39 2.56 -24.99
C GLU A 517 -4.60 3.42 -23.98
N GLU A 518 -4.35 4.69 -24.29
CA GLU A 518 -3.55 5.60 -23.46
C GLU A 518 -4.34 6.35 -22.37
N LEU A 519 -5.66 6.09 -22.23
CA LEU A 519 -6.53 6.75 -21.25
C LEU A 519 -6.03 6.62 -19.80
N PRO A 520 -5.50 5.48 -19.32
CA PRO A 520 -4.95 5.37 -17.97
C PRO A 520 -3.93 6.45 -17.65
N PHE A 521 -3.03 6.75 -18.59
CA PHE A 521 -1.96 7.74 -18.40
C PHE A 521 -2.48 9.17 -18.41
N VAL A 522 -3.53 9.45 -19.21
CA VAL A 522 -4.25 10.74 -19.18
C VAL A 522 -4.92 10.96 -17.82
N LEU A 523 -5.55 9.92 -17.26
CA LEU A 523 -6.16 9.97 -15.93
C LEU A 523 -5.09 10.18 -14.84
N PHE A 524 -3.97 9.47 -14.91
CA PHE A 524 -2.88 9.65 -13.96
C PHE A 524 -2.28 11.06 -14.02
N ALA A 525 -2.03 11.60 -15.22
CA ALA A 525 -1.50 12.94 -15.39
C ALA A 525 -2.46 14.02 -14.88
N SER A 526 -3.74 13.94 -15.21
CA SER A 526 -4.74 14.93 -14.81
C SER A 526 -4.92 14.98 -13.28
N PHE A 527 -5.05 13.82 -12.61
CA PHE A 527 -5.17 13.77 -11.16
C PHE A 527 -3.89 14.28 -10.46
N ALA A 528 -2.71 13.96 -10.99
CA ALA A 528 -1.44 14.46 -10.46
C ALA A 528 -1.31 15.99 -10.59
N LEU A 529 -1.70 16.57 -11.73
CA LEU A 529 -1.70 18.04 -11.92
C LEU A 529 -2.65 18.73 -10.93
N VAL A 530 -3.89 18.24 -10.84
CA VAL A 530 -4.90 18.77 -9.91
C VAL A 530 -4.40 18.69 -8.47
N SER A 531 -3.85 17.54 -8.05
CA SER A 531 -3.30 17.38 -6.70
C SER A 531 -2.14 18.33 -6.43
N GLY A 532 -1.22 18.48 -7.40
CA GLY A 532 -0.11 19.45 -7.33
C GLY A 532 -0.57 20.89 -7.15
N ILE A 533 -1.65 21.29 -7.83
CA ILE A 533 -2.27 22.63 -7.68
C ILE A 533 -2.91 22.78 -6.29
N LEU A 534 -3.67 21.78 -5.84
CA LEU A 534 -4.37 21.84 -4.56
C LEU A 534 -3.43 21.96 -3.35
N ILE A 535 -2.19 21.46 -3.46
CA ILE A 535 -1.14 21.63 -2.43
C ILE A 535 -0.80 23.10 -2.18
N PHE A 536 -0.98 23.99 -3.16
CA PHE A 536 -0.74 25.42 -2.92
C PHE A 536 -1.70 26.04 -1.90
N LEU A 537 -2.88 25.46 -1.72
CA LEU A 537 -3.91 25.92 -0.79
C LEU A 537 -3.60 25.54 0.68
N THR A 538 -2.56 24.75 0.92
CA THR A 538 -2.13 24.36 2.27
C THR A 538 -0.78 24.98 2.63
N PRO A 539 -0.51 25.20 3.94
CA PRO A 539 0.73 25.84 4.38
C PRO A 539 1.93 24.88 4.35
N GLU A 540 3.15 25.43 4.31
CA GLU A 540 4.35 24.64 4.58
C GLU A 540 4.42 24.26 6.08
N THR A 541 4.95 23.06 6.37
CA THR A 541 5.05 22.49 7.72
C THR A 541 6.49 22.34 8.19
N LEU A 542 7.47 22.50 7.29
CA LEU A 542 8.89 22.46 7.63
C LEU A 542 9.24 23.42 8.77
N GLY A 543 9.87 22.91 9.82
CA GLY A 543 10.32 23.71 10.97
C GLY A 543 9.20 24.24 11.86
N THR A 544 7.94 23.89 11.62
CA THR A 544 6.81 24.31 12.46
C THR A 544 6.63 23.38 13.66
N THR A 545 6.25 23.94 14.81
CA THR A 545 5.87 23.13 15.97
C THR A 545 4.53 22.46 15.69
N LEU A 546 4.43 21.16 15.99
CA LEU A 546 3.20 20.40 15.78
C LEU A 546 2.03 21.01 16.59
N PRO A 547 0.90 21.32 15.94
CA PRO A 547 -0.22 21.98 16.60
C PRO A 547 -0.92 21.01 17.55
N ASP A 548 -1.19 21.40 18.79
CA ASP A 548 -1.91 20.56 19.74
C ASP A 548 -3.43 20.77 19.66
N THR A 549 -3.86 21.99 19.34
CA THR A 549 -5.27 22.40 19.22
C THR A 549 -5.69 22.72 17.80
N LEU A 550 -7.01 22.73 17.53
CA LEU A 550 -7.57 23.13 16.23
C LEU A 550 -7.18 24.57 15.87
N GLU A 551 -7.21 25.49 16.84
CA GLU A 551 -6.81 26.90 16.66
C GLU A 551 -5.34 27.03 16.24
N GLN A 552 -4.43 26.33 16.93
CA GLN A 552 -3.01 26.29 16.55
C GLN A 552 -2.81 25.70 15.15
N ALA A 553 -3.58 24.66 14.79
CA ALA A 553 -3.53 24.10 13.45
C ALA A 553 -4.00 25.11 12.41
N GLU A 554 -5.04 25.90 12.68
CA GLU A 554 -5.55 26.94 11.79
C GLU A 554 -4.54 28.05 11.49
N ASP A 555 -3.70 28.38 12.47
CA ASP A 555 -2.69 29.44 12.38
C ASP A 555 -1.38 29.00 11.70
N ILE A 556 -1.20 27.73 11.36
CA ILE A 556 -0.06 27.26 10.55
C ILE A 556 -0.04 28.02 9.22
N GLY A 557 1.10 28.66 8.93
CA GLY A 557 1.31 29.52 7.75
C GLY A 557 0.94 31.00 7.93
N ARG A 558 0.45 31.44 9.10
CA ARG A 558 0.26 32.89 9.40
C ARG A 558 1.52 33.58 9.93
N GLN A 559 2.40 32.86 10.62
CA GLN A 559 3.55 33.46 11.30
C GLN A 559 4.62 33.98 10.32
N GLU A 560 4.71 33.42 9.11
CA GLU A 560 5.65 33.91 8.07
C GLU A 560 5.24 35.25 7.45
N ILE A 561 3.97 35.64 7.51
CA ILE A 561 3.48 36.92 6.93
C ILE A 561 3.74 38.11 7.88
N ARG A 562 4.16 37.86 9.13
CA ARG A 562 4.37 38.89 10.17
C ARG A 562 5.84 39.22 10.45
N LYS A 563 6.78 38.79 9.62
CA LYS A 563 8.20 39.20 9.71
C LYS A 563 8.60 40.05 8.53
#